data_AF-U6CX20-F1
#
_entry.id   AF-U6CX20-F1
#
_cell.length_a   1.000
_cell.length_b   1.000
_cell.length_c   1.000
_cell.angle_alpha   90.00
_cell.angle_beta   90.00
_cell.angle_gamma   90.00
#
_symmetry.space_group_name_H-M   'P 1'
#
loop_
_entity.id
_entity.type
_entity.pdbx_description
1 polymer ?
#
loop_
_entity_poly.entity_id
_entity_poly.type
_entity_poly.pdbx_seq_one_letter_code
_entity_poly.pdbx_strand_id
1 'polypeptide(L)'
;LYLLANGARCEANTFDGERCLYGALSDPIRRALRDYKQVTASCRRRDYYDDFLQRLLEQGIHSDVVFVVHGKPFRAHRCVLGVRSAYFANMLDTKWKGKNVVVLRHPLINPVAFGALLQYLYTGRLDIGVEHVSDCERLAKQCQLWDLLSDLEAKCEKVSEFVASKPGTCVKVLTIEPPPADPRLREDMALLADCALPLELRGDLGELPFPCPDGFNSCPDVCFRVEGCSFLCHK
;
A
#
# COMPACT_ATOMS: atom_id res chain seq x y z
N LEU A 1 -17.76 -3.68 -28.15
CA LEU A 1 -17.84 -2.32 -27.54
C LEU A 1 -19.03 -2.13 -26.60
N TYR A 2 -20.15 -2.87 -26.76
CA TYR A 2 -21.34 -2.75 -25.88
C TYR A 2 -21.02 -2.84 -24.37
N LEU A 3 -20.23 -3.82 -23.93
CA LEU A 3 -19.88 -3.96 -22.51
C LEU A 3 -19.10 -2.75 -21.97
N LEU A 4 -18.08 -2.30 -22.70
CA LEU A 4 -17.30 -1.10 -22.35
C LEU A 4 -18.22 0.14 -22.30
N ALA A 5 -19.10 0.30 -23.29
CA ALA A 5 -20.10 1.37 -23.35
C ALA A 5 -21.13 1.33 -22.20
N ASN A 6 -21.34 0.17 -21.57
CA ASN A 6 -22.22 -0.01 -20.42
C ASN A 6 -21.45 -0.16 -19.09
N GLY A 7 -20.22 0.36 -19.04
CA GLY A 7 -19.47 0.52 -17.78
C GLY A 7 -18.58 -0.67 -17.38
N ALA A 8 -18.44 -1.70 -18.21
CA ALA A 8 -17.42 -2.72 -18.00
C ALA A 8 -16.03 -2.06 -18.08
N ARG A 9 -15.18 -2.32 -17.09
CA ARG A 9 -13.82 -1.81 -17.03
C ARG A 9 -12.84 -2.95 -17.28
N CYS A 10 -11.85 -2.70 -18.11
CA CYS A 10 -10.68 -3.55 -18.21
C CYS A 10 -9.60 -2.89 -17.37
N GLU A 11 -9.52 -3.25 -16.10
CA GLU A 11 -8.55 -2.69 -15.17
C GLU A 11 -7.15 -3.18 -15.53
N ALA A 12 -6.37 -2.33 -16.17
CA ALA A 12 -4.94 -2.58 -16.30
C ALA A 12 -4.35 -2.75 -14.90
N ASN A 13 -3.44 -3.72 -14.73
CA ASN A 13 -2.77 -4.07 -13.47
C ASN A 13 -3.54 -4.99 -12.50
N THR A 14 -4.68 -5.55 -12.90
CA THR A 14 -5.21 -6.76 -12.24
C THR A 14 -4.78 -8.00 -13.04
N PHE A 15 -4.59 -9.13 -12.36
CA PHE A 15 -4.30 -10.41 -13.05
C PHE A 15 -5.34 -10.71 -14.14
N ASP A 16 -6.62 -10.41 -13.86
CA ASP A 16 -7.73 -10.60 -14.80
C ASP A 16 -7.71 -9.61 -15.97
N GLY A 17 -7.34 -8.35 -15.72
CA GLY A 17 -7.24 -7.33 -16.76
C GLY A 17 -6.06 -7.54 -17.71
N GLU A 18 -4.90 -7.98 -17.20
CA GLU A 18 -3.77 -8.36 -18.05
C GLU A 18 -4.12 -9.55 -18.95
N ARG A 19 -4.77 -10.59 -18.40
CA ARG A 19 -5.28 -11.72 -19.19
C ARG A 19 -6.28 -11.28 -20.25
N CYS A 20 -7.17 -10.34 -19.95
CA CYS A 20 -8.10 -9.79 -20.93
C CYS A 20 -7.39 -9.07 -22.08
N LEU A 21 -6.31 -8.34 -21.81
CA LEU A 21 -5.54 -7.62 -22.84
C LEU A 21 -4.69 -8.56 -23.71
N TYR A 22 -4.00 -9.53 -23.10
CA TYR A 22 -3.17 -10.51 -23.80
C TYR A 22 -4.01 -11.58 -24.51
N GLY A 23 -5.13 -11.98 -23.93
CA GLY A 23 -6.09 -12.93 -24.50
C GLY A 23 -7.06 -12.32 -25.52
N ALA A 24 -6.98 -11.01 -25.78
CA ALA A 24 -7.81 -10.36 -26.79
C ALA A 24 -7.53 -10.95 -28.18
N LEU A 25 -8.56 -11.54 -28.78
CA LEU A 25 -8.47 -12.37 -30.00
C LEU A 25 -8.09 -11.57 -31.26
N SER A 26 -8.24 -10.24 -31.24
CA SER A 26 -7.98 -9.39 -32.41
C SER A 26 -7.44 -8.01 -32.05
N ASP A 27 -6.61 -7.45 -32.94
CA ASP A 27 -6.02 -6.12 -32.78
C ASP A 27 -7.04 -4.98 -32.60
N PRO A 28 -8.21 -4.99 -33.26
CA PRO A 28 -9.25 -3.99 -33.02
C PRO A 28 -9.78 -4.02 -31.59
N ILE A 29 -9.93 -5.22 -30.98
CA ILE A 29 -10.36 -5.35 -29.59
C ILE A 29 -9.27 -4.81 -28.66
N ARG A 30 -8.01 -5.14 -28.94
CA ARG A 30 -6.87 -4.64 -28.16
C ARG A 30 -6.74 -3.11 -28.23
N ARG A 31 -6.96 -2.51 -29.40
CA ARG A 31 -7.01 -1.04 -29.58
C ARG A 31 -8.20 -0.44 -28.86
N ALA A 32 -9.39 -1.02 -28.99
CA ALA A 32 -10.58 -0.56 -28.27
C ALA A 32 -10.41 -0.61 -26.74
N LEU A 33 -9.78 -1.66 -26.19
CA LEU A 33 -9.45 -1.75 -24.76
C LEU A 33 -8.41 -0.70 -24.33
N ARG A 34 -7.46 -0.36 -25.20
CA ARG A 34 -6.46 0.70 -24.96
C ARG A 34 -7.05 2.11 -25.06
N ASP A 35 -7.93 2.33 -26.03
CA ASP A 35 -8.51 3.64 -26.37
C ASP A 35 -9.64 4.03 -25.41
N TYR A 36 -10.33 3.05 -24.82
CA TYR A 36 -11.37 3.26 -23.80
C TYR A 36 -10.75 3.60 -22.44
N LYS A 37 -10.06 4.76 -22.38
CA LYS A 37 -9.50 5.48 -21.21
C LYS A 37 -9.47 4.71 -19.88
N GLN A 38 -8.52 3.78 -19.75
CA GLN A 38 -7.91 3.45 -18.45
C GLN A 38 -6.49 2.83 -18.55
N VAL A 39 -5.79 3.08 -19.66
CA VAL A 39 -4.33 2.96 -19.71
C VAL A 39 -3.79 4.38 -19.84
N THR A 40 -3.69 5.10 -18.73
CA THR A 40 -3.04 6.42 -18.72
C THR A 40 -1.62 6.29 -19.26
N ALA A 41 -1.13 7.30 -19.98
CA ALA A 41 0.24 7.29 -20.48
C ALA A 41 1.32 7.17 -19.37
N SER A 42 0.96 7.33 -18.09
CA SER A 42 1.84 7.00 -16.95
C SER A 42 2.11 5.50 -16.80
N CYS A 43 1.30 4.62 -17.42
CA CYS A 43 1.52 3.18 -17.51
C CYS A 43 2.81 2.79 -18.26
N ARG A 44 3.56 3.75 -18.84
CA ARG A 44 4.85 3.50 -19.53
C ARG A 44 6.07 3.53 -18.61
N ARG A 45 5.88 3.80 -17.32
CA ARG A 45 6.86 3.41 -16.30
C ARG A 45 6.10 2.56 -15.29
N ARG A 46 6.12 1.23 -15.46
CA ARG A 46 6.03 0.36 -14.28
C ARG A 46 7.18 0.85 -13.40
N ASP A 47 6.89 1.60 -12.36
CA ASP A 47 7.90 1.83 -11.35
C ASP A 47 8.14 0.44 -10.75
N TYR A 48 9.27 -0.18 -11.05
CA TYR A 48 9.63 -1.51 -10.55
C TYR A 48 9.50 -1.57 -9.03
N TYR A 49 9.58 -0.40 -8.40
CA TYR A 49 9.36 -0.15 -7.00
C TYR A 49 7.95 -0.48 -6.51
N ASP A 50 6.91 0.08 -7.14
CA ASP A 50 5.51 -0.14 -6.73
C ASP A 50 5.09 -1.60 -6.94
N ASP A 51 5.50 -2.19 -8.07
CA ASP A 51 5.24 -3.60 -8.40
C ASP A 51 5.95 -4.55 -7.43
N PHE A 52 7.16 -4.19 -6.97
CA PHE A 52 7.86 -4.94 -5.93
C PHE A 52 7.10 -4.93 -4.61
N LEU A 53 6.69 -3.75 -4.12
CA LEU A 53 5.98 -3.62 -2.84
C LEU A 53 4.60 -4.30 -2.88
N GLN A 54 3.90 -4.22 -4.00
CA GLN A 54 2.65 -4.94 -4.21
C GLN A 54 2.86 -6.46 -4.13
N ARG A 55 3.85 -7.00 -4.85
CA ARG A 55 4.17 -8.44 -4.80
C ARG A 55 4.61 -8.89 -3.43
N LEU A 56 5.36 -8.05 -2.70
CA LEU A 56 5.80 -8.33 -1.35
C LEU A 56 4.60 -8.54 -0.41
N LEU A 57 3.57 -7.70 -0.51
CA LEU A 57 2.32 -7.87 0.24
C LEU A 57 1.54 -9.11 -0.20
N GLU A 58 1.36 -9.31 -1.51
CA GLU A 58 0.53 -10.39 -2.07
C GLU A 58 1.11 -11.78 -1.79
N GLN A 59 2.43 -11.94 -1.95
CA GLN A 59 3.10 -13.23 -1.78
C GLN A 59 3.45 -13.49 -0.30
N GLY A 60 3.65 -12.43 0.49
CA GLY A 60 4.04 -12.53 1.90
C GLY A 60 5.37 -13.26 2.10
N ILE A 61 6.28 -13.17 1.12
CA ILE A 61 7.62 -13.74 1.21
C ILE A 61 8.39 -12.96 2.26
N HIS A 62 9.07 -13.67 3.17
CA HIS A 62 9.82 -13.07 4.30
C HIS A 62 8.97 -12.32 5.34
N SER A 63 7.64 -12.49 5.35
CA SER A 63 6.79 -11.91 6.39
C SER A 63 7.22 -12.36 7.79
N ASP A 64 7.46 -11.41 8.68
CA ASP A 64 7.91 -11.61 10.05
C ASP A 64 6.79 -11.39 11.08
N VAL A 65 5.60 -10.98 10.63
CA VAL A 65 4.39 -10.87 11.45
C VAL A 65 3.13 -11.30 10.70
N VAL A 66 2.23 -11.98 11.40
CA VAL A 66 0.89 -12.35 10.90
C VAL A 66 -0.19 -11.75 11.80
N PHE A 67 -1.06 -10.94 11.21
CA PHE A 67 -2.27 -10.44 11.88
C PHE A 67 -3.43 -11.39 11.61
N VAL A 68 -4.09 -11.88 12.66
CA VAL A 68 -5.28 -12.73 12.55
C VAL A 68 -6.49 -11.90 12.94
N VAL A 69 -7.22 -11.38 11.95
CA VAL A 69 -8.38 -10.50 12.14
C VAL A 69 -9.64 -11.34 11.97
N HIS A 70 -10.39 -11.55 13.06
CA HIS A 70 -11.58 -12.42 13.07
C HIS A 70 -11.36 -13.79 12.38
N GLY A 71 -10.19 -14.39 12.60
CA GLY A 71 -9.82 -15.69 12.03
C GLY A 71 -9.19 -15.64 10.63
N LYS A 72 -9.22 -14.49 9.94
CA LYS A 72 -8.56 -14.30 8.65
C LYS A 72 -7.09 -13.88 8.85
N PRO A 73 -6.11 -14.64 8.32
CA PRO A 73 -4.70 -14.29 8.44
C PRO A 73 -4.26 -13.25 7.39
N PHE A 74 -3.41 -12.33 7.80
CA PHE A 74 -2.75 -11.31 6.96
C PHE A 74 -1.26 -11.31 7.27
N ARG A 75 -0.44 -11.71 6.30
CA ARG A 75 1.02 -11.67 6.41
C ARG A 75 1.51 -10.25 6.12
N ALA A 76 2.47 -9.77 6.90
CA ALA A 76 3.07 -8.45 6.73
C ALA A 76 4.52 -8.41 7.25
N HIS A 77 5.17 -7.28 7.01
CA HIS A 77 6.56 -6.99 7.34
C HIS A 77 6.63 -5.86 8.36
N ARG A 78 7.27 -6.08 9.50
CA ARG A 78 7.39 -5.08 10.58
C ARG A 78 8.06 -3.80 10.10
N CYS A 79 9.09 -3.91 9.27
CA CYS A 79 9.82 -2.76 8.73
C CYS A 79 8.92 -1.84 7.90
N VAL A 80 8.13 -2.41 6.97
CA VAL A 80 7.17 -1.66 6.14
C VAL A 80 6.10 -1.00 7.00
N LEU A 81 5.49 -1.73 7.94
CA LEU A 81 4.43 -1.17 8.79
C LEU A 81 4.97 -0.08 9.73
N GLY A 82 6.15 -0.30 10.31
CA GLY A 82 6.79 0.64 11.23
C GLY A 82 7.14 1.95 10.54
N VAL A 83 7.71 1.89 9.34
CA VAL A 83 8.11 3.11 8.63
C VAL A 83 6.91 3.90 8.09
N ARG A 84 5.82 3.21 7.75
CA ARG A 84 4.61 3.81 7.18
C ARG A 84 3.57 4.25 8.22
N SER A 85 3.80 3.95 9.50
CA SER A 85 2.85 4.29 10.56
C SER A 85 3.52 4.29 11.94
N ALA A 86 3.53 5.47 12.57
CA ALA A 86 3.98 5.64 13.95
C ALA A 86 3.20 4.75 14.94
N TYR A 87 1.91 4.52 14.69
CA TYR A 87 1.11 3.59 15.48
C TYR A 87 1.67 2.17 15.40
N PHE A 88 1.90 1.65 14.19
CA PHE A 88 2.44 0.31 14.04
C PHE A 88 3.87 0.20 14.59
N ALA A 89 4.73 1.20 14.37
CA ALA A 89 6.06 1.24 14.96
C ALA A 89 6.01 1.10 16.48
N ASN A 90 5.21 1.93 17.15
CA ASN A 90 5.04 1.89 18.60
C ASN A 90 4.44 0.55 19.08
N MET A 91 3.40 0.05 18.41
CA MET A 91 2.75 -1.19 18.81
C MET A 91 3.65 -2.41 18.64
N LEU A 92 4.48 -2.44 17.59
CA LEU A 92 5.46 -3.49 17.32
C LEU A 92 6.62 -3.48 18.31
N ASP A 93 6.95 -2.33 18.90
CA ASP A 93 7.98 -2.22 19.94
C ASP A 93 7.45 -2.38 21.37
N THR A 94 6.13 -2.24 21.56
CA THR A 94 5.46 -2.38 22.87
C THR A 94 4.60 -3.64 22.94
N LYS A 95 3.29 -3.51 22.69
CA LYS A 95 2.27 -4.56 22.91
C LYS A 95 2.51 -5.83 22.07
N TRP A 96 3.10 -5.69 20.89
CA TRP A 96 3.38 -6.76 19.94
C TRP A 96 4.88 -7.09 19.82
N LYS A 97 5.70 -6.60 20.74
CA LYS A 97 7.13 -6.93 20.79
C LYS A 97 7.32 -8.44 20.92
N GLY A 98 8.18 -9.01 20.09
CA GLY A 98 8.50 -10.45 20.06
C GLY A 98 7.35 -11.37 19.61
N LYS A 99 6.20 -10.84 19.19
CA LYS A 99 5.09 -11.64 18.66
C LYS A 99 5.21 -11.78 17.15
N ASN A 100 5.17 -13.01 16.67
CA ASN A 100 5.08 -13.33 15.24
C ASN A 100 3.62 -13.45 14.79
N VAL A 101 2.68 -13.61 15.73
CA VAL A 101 1.24 -13.67 15.47
C VAL A 101 0.51 -12.69 16.38
N VAL A 102 -0.28 -11.79 15.79
CA VAL A 102 -1.10 -10.79 16.48
C VAL A 102 -2.57 -11.06 16.20
N VAL A 103 -3.31 -11.45 17.23
CA VAL A 103 -4.75 -11.77 17.09
C VAL A 103 -5.60 -10.53 17.40
N LEU A 104 -6.39 -10.08 16.41
CA LEU A 104 -7.29 -8.93 16.51
C LEU A 104 -8.74 -9.43 16.50
N ARG A 105 -9.39 -9.37 17.67
CA ARG A 105 -10.79 -9.83 17.88
C ARG A 105 -11.77 -8.70 18.15
N HIS A 106 -11.30 -7.47 18.19
CA HIS A 106 -12.15 -6.35 18.56
C HIS A 106 -13.25 -6.16 17.51
N PRO A 107 -14.55 -6.09 17.88
CA PRO A 107 -15.67 -6.08 16.91
C PRO A 107 -15.64 -4.93 15.89
N LEU A 108 -14.91 -3.86 16.21
CA LEU A 108 -14.75 -2.69 15.36
C LEU A 108 -13.62 -2.83 14.31
N ILE A 109 -12.95 -3.99 14.21
CA ILE A 109 -11.87 -4.22 13.24
C ILE A 109 -12.41 -5.09 12.11
N ASN A 110 -12.83 -4.46 11.01
CA ASN A 110 -13.29 -5.19 9.84
C ASN A 110 -12.10 -5.80 9.06
N PRO A 111 -12.10 -7.11 8.72
CA PRO A 111 -11.01 -7.74 7.96
C PRO A 111 -10.82 -7.16 6.54
N VAL A 112 -11.89 -6.73 5.88
CA VAL A 112 -11.82 -6.10 4.55
C VAL A 112 -11.12 -4.75 4.64
N ALA A 113 -11.56 -3.91 5.57
CA ALA A 113 -10.93 -2.61 5.82
C ALA A 113 -9.47 -2.75 6.29
N PHE A 114 -9.14 -3.77 7.09
CA PHE A 114 -7.75 -4.03 7.49
C PHE A 114 -6.87 -4.44 6.31
N GLY A 115 -7.39 -5.27 5.38
CA GLY A 115 -6.68 -5.61 4.15
C GLY A 115 -6.43 -4.38 3.27
N ALA A 116 -7.43 -3.52 3.12
CA ALA A 116 -7.33 -2.25 2.39
C ALA A 116 -6.29 -1.32 3.03
N LEU A 117 -6.26 -1.23 4.36
CA LEU A 117 -5.25 -0.49 5.12
C LEU A 117 -3.83 -1.01 4.84
N LEU A 118 -3.64 -2.33 4.79
CA LEU A 118 -2.34 -2.91 4.45
C LEU A 118 -1.94 -2.57 3.01
N GLN A 119 -2.86 -2.64 2.05
CA GLN A 119 -2.59 -2.22 0.67
C GLN A 119 -2.06 -0.77 0.62
N TYR A 120 -2.70 0.14 1.37
CA TYR A 120 -2.26 1.53 1.47
C TYR A 120 -0.86 1.68 2.06
N LEU A 121 -0.55 0.96 3.13
CA LEU A 121 0.76 1.06 3.76
C LEU A 121 1.88 0.62 2.80
N TYR A 122 1.64 -0.40 1.97
CA TYR A 122 2.64 -0.90 1.02
C TYR A 122 2.74 -0.08 -0.26
N THR A 123 1.63 0.48 -0.75
CA THR A 123 1.58 0.99 -2.14
C THR A 123 1.11 2.45 -2.24
N GLY A 124 0.66 3.05 -1.14
CA GLY A 124 -0.05 4.33 -1.15
C GLY A 124 -1.43 4.27 -1.82
N ARG A 125 -1.83 3.09 -2.33
CA ARG A 125 -3.10 2.84 -3.01
C ARG A 125 -4.03 2.02 -2.13
N LEU A 126 -5.32 2.25 -2.28
CA LEU A 126 -6.34 1.52 -1.52
C LEU A 126 -7.59 1.35 -2.36
N ASP A 127 -8.08 0.12 -2.45
CA ASP A 127 -9.39 -0.20 -3.01
C ASP A 127 -10.31 -0.73 -1.92
N ILE A 128 -11.49 -0.11 -1.78
CA ILE A 128 -12.45 -0.53 -0.78
C ILE A 128 -13.89 -0.39 -1.25
N GLY A 129 -14.72 -1.38 -0.90
CA GLY A 129 -16.16 -1.30 -1.10
C GLY A 129 -16.74 -0.11 -0.33
N VAL A 130 -17.69 0.61 -0.94
CA VAL A 130 -18.34 1.78 -0.31
C VAL A 130 -18.97 1.42 1.04
N GLU A 131 -19.44 0.18 1.19
CA GLU A 131 -19.98 -0.37 2.43
C GLU A 131 -18.97 -0.49 3.57
N HIS A 132 -17.66 -0.46 3.27
CA HIS A 132 -16.57 -0.62 4.24
C HIS A 132 -15.76 0.66 4.46
N VAL A 133 -16.13 1.78 3.83
CA VAL A 133 -15.40 3.06 3.96
C VAL A 133 -15.34 3.53 5.41
N SER A 134 -16.47 3.49 6.13
CA SER A 134 -16.54 3.91 7.54
C SER A 134 -15.68 3.04 8.47
N ASP A 135 -15.58 1.75 8.17
CA ASP A 135 -14.68 0.84 8.87
C ASP A 135 -13.21 1.21 8.62
N CYS A 136 -12.88 1.58 7.38
CA CYS A 136 -11.53 1.99 6.99
C CYS A 136 -11.14 3.34 7.58
N GLU A 137 -12.03 4.33 7.58
CA GLU A 137 -11.80 5.62 8.25
C GLU A 137 -11.51 5.41 9.74
N ARG A 138 -12.31 4.56 10.40
CA ARG A 138 -12.07 4.21 11.81
C ARG A 138 -10.70 3.58 12.03
N LEU A 139 -10.28 2.65 11.17
CA LEU A 139 -8.96 2.02 11.28
C LEU A 139 -7.83 3.00 10.96
N ALA A 140 -7.97 3.84 9.94
CA ALA A 140 -7.01 4.88 9.57
C ALA A 140 -6.80 5.86 10.74
N LYS A 141 -7.88 6.30 11.39
CA LYS A 141 -7.83 7.13 12.59
C LYS A 141 -7.12 6.45 13.76
N GLN A 142 -7.45 5.19 14.02
CA GLN A 142 -6.81 4.40 15.08
C GLN A 142 -5.31 4.21 14.82
N CYS A 143 -4.92 4.03 13.55
CA CYS A 143 -3.54 3.84 13.12
C CYS A 143 -2.81 5.16 12.83
N GLN A 144 -3.43 6.31 13.15
CA GLN A 144 -2.87 7.65 12.98
C GLN A 144 -2.44 7.96 11.53
N LEU A 145 -3.18 7.44 10.55
CA LEU A 145 -2.97 7.67 9.12
C LEU A 145 -3.79 8.86 8.63
N TRP A 146 -3.36 10.07 9.00
CA TRP A 146 -4.09 11.32 8.70
C TRP A 146 -4.19 11.62 7.20
N ASP A 147 -3.13 11.31 6.45
CA ASP A 147 -3.13 11.46 5.00
C ASP A 147 -4.20 10.61 4.33
N LEU A 148 -4.32 9.34 4.74
CA LEU A 148 -5.35 8.44 4.22
C LEU A 148 -6.76 8.92 4.59
N LEU A 149 -6.95 9.47 5.80
CA LEU A 149 -8.23 10.04 6.20
C LEU A 149 -8.64 11.20 5.28
N SER A 150 -7.72 12.14 5.05
CA SER A 150 -7.93 13.27 4.14
C SER A 150 -8.24 12.79 2.71
N ASP A 151 -7.51 11.79 2.22
CA ASP A 151 -7.72 11.21 0.89
C ASP A 151 -9.09 10.51 0.77
N LEU A 152 -9.53 9.79 1.81
CA LEU A 152 -10.84 9.15 1.89
C LEU A 152 -11.97 10.20 1.88
N GLU A 153 -11.89 11.21 2.75
CA GLU A 153 -12.87 12.30 2.84
C GLU A 153 -13.03 13.01 1.49
N ALA A 154 -11.91 13.44 0.89
CA ALA A 154 -11.92 14.13 -0.41
C ALA A 154 -12.46 13.26 -1.56
N LYS A 155 -12.24 11.94 -1.51
CA LYS A 155 -12.77 11.01 -2.51
C LYS A 155 -14.25 10.72 -2.31
N CYS A 156 -14.71 10.61 -1.07
CA CYS A 156 -16.14 10.46 -0.74
C CYS A 156 -16.96 11.66 -1.23
N GLU A 157 -16.46 12.89 -1.05
CA GLU A 157 -17.10 14.10 -1.56
C GLU A 157 -17.23 14.07 -3.09
N LYS A 158 -16.12 13.79 -3.80
CA LYS A 158 -16.11 13.68 -5.27
C LYS A 158 -17.05 12.60 -5.80
N VAL A 159 -17.12 11.46 -5.13
CA VAL A 159 -18.04 10.38 -5.49
C VAL A 159 -19.49 10.82 -5.31
N SER A 160 -19.79 11.54 -4.22
CA SER A 160 -21.12 12.05 -3.93
C SER A 160 -21.58 13.07 -4.98
N GLU A 161 -20.72 14.02 -5.34
CA GLU A 161 -20.99 14.99 -6.42
C GLU A 161 -21.20 14.30 -7.77
N PHE A 162 -20.38 13.30 -8.08
CA PHE A 162 -20.48 12.54 -9.32
C PHE A 162 -21.81 11.79 -9.41
N VAL A 163 -22.22 11.11 -8.34
CA VAL A 163 -23.51 10.40 -8.27
C VAL A 163 -24.69 11.38 -8.38
N ALA A 164 -24.60 12.56 -7.74
CA ALA A 164 -25.61 13.61 -7.86
C ALA A 164 -25.76 14.14 -9.29
N SER A 165 -24.65 14.26 -10.03
CA SER A 165 -24.65 14.73 -11.42
C SER A 165 -25.19 13.71 -12.44
N LYS A 166 -25.24 12.41 -12.08
CA LYS A 166 -25.62 11.30 -12.97
C LYS A 166 -26.58 10.32 -12.28
N PRO A 167 -27.86 10.69 -12.11
CA PRO A 167 -28.85 9.84 -11.47
C PRO A 167 -28.94 8.48 -12.18
N GLY A 168 -28.88 7.39 -11.40
CA GLY A 168 -28.82 6.01 -11.89
C GLY A 168 -27.41 5.38 -11.88
N THR A 169 -26.37 6.16 -11.61
CA THR A 169 -25.00 5.62 -11.45
C THR A 169 -24.75 5.16 -10.02
N CYS A 170 -24.26 3.94 -9.83
CA CYS A 170 -23.89 3.39 -8.54
C CYS A 170 -22.38 3.13 -8.49
N VAL A 171 -21.67 3.83 -7.62
CA VAL A 171 -20.27 3.56 -7.32
C VAL A 171 -20.23 2.50 -6.22
N LYS A 172 -19.57 1.38 -6.51
CA LYS A 172 -19.45 0.24 -5.56
C LYS A 172 -18.09 0.17 -4.87
N VAL A 173 -17.06 0.70 -5.53
CA VAL A 173 -15.68 0.66 -5.04
C VAL A 173 -15.14 2.08 -5.06
N LEU A 174 -14.50 2.46 -3.96
CA LEU A 174 -13.75 3.69 -3.81
C LEU A 174 -12.25 3.35 -3.91
N THR A 175 -11.56 4.06 -4.80
CA THR A 175 -10.13 3.86 -5.07
C THR A 175 -9.35 5.12 -4.73
N ILE A 176 -8.41 4.97 -3.79
CA ILE A 176 -7.38 5.93 -3.44
C ILE A 176 -6.13 5.61 -4.26
N GLU A 177 -5.61 6.62 -4.93
CA GLU A 177 -4.32 6.53 -5.62
C GLU A 177 -3.51 7.77 -5.28
N PRO A 178 -2.20 7.62 -5.06
CA PRO A 178 -1.33 8.76 -4.87
C PRO A 178 -1.26 9.58 -6.17
N PRO A 179 -1.05 10.90 -6.08
CA PRO A 179 -0.75 11.74 -7.23
C PRO A 179 0.46 11.19 -8.03
N PRO A 180 0.55 11.50 -9.34
CA PRO A 180 1.72 11.14 -10.12
C PRO A 180 3.00 11.71 -9.48
N ALA A 181 3.99 10.85 -9.26
CA ALA A 181 5.28 11.19 -8.64
C ALA A 181 5.20 11.67 -7.17
N ASP A 182 4.19 11.24 -6.42
CA ASP A 182 4.15 11.39 -4.96
C ASP A 182 5.37 10.71 -4.29
N PRO A 183 6.25 11.45 -3.60
CA PRO A 183 7.48 10.90 -3.07
C PRO A 183 7.28 10.18 -1.72
N ARG A 184 6.14 10.34 -1.04
CA ARG A 184 5.93 9.91 0.36
C ARG A 184 6.29 8.45 0.60
N LEU A 185 5.80 7.54 -0.24
CA LEU A 185 6.08 6.11 -0.09
C LEU A 185 7.58 5.80 -0.26
N ARG A 186 8.23 6.47 -1.20
CA ARG A 186 9.65 6.26 -1.49
C ARG A 186 10.53 6.87 -0.40
N GLU A 187 10.17 8.04 0.11
CA GLU A 187 10.87 8.72 1.21
C GLU A 187 10.80 7.88 2.49
N ASP A 188 9.61 7.39 2.86
CA ASP A 188 9.47 6.54 4.04
C ASP A 188 10.34 5.28 3.92
N MET A 189 10.29 4.59 2.78
CA MET A 189 11.11 3.39 2.61
C MET A 189 12.61 3.68 2.50
N ALA A 190 13.01 4.87 2.04
CA ALA A 190 14.41 5.29 2.04
C ALA A 190 14.97 5.33 3.48
N LEU A 191 14.14 5.66 4.48
CA LEU A 191 14.55 5.57 5.89
C LEU A 191 15.01 4.17 6.27
N LEU A 192 14.43 3.10 5.71
CA LEU A 192 14.91 1.73 5.98
C LEU A 192 16.33 1.51 5.44
N ALA A 193 16.66 2.08 4.28
CA ALA A 193 18.00 2.01 3.71
C ALA A 193 19.01 2.82 4.54
N ASP A 194 18.63 4.03 4.97
CA ASP A 194 19.48 4.89 5.82
C ASP A 194 19.75 4.23 7.17
N CYS A 195 18.71 3.68 7.80
CA CYS A 195 18.86 3.05 9.10
C CYS A 195 19.61 1.69 9.01
N ALA A 196 19.81 1.13 7.79
CA ALA A 196 20.66 -0.05 7.57
C ALA A 196 22.16 0.25 7.53
N LEU A 197 22.55 1.51 7.23
CA LEU A 197 23.94 1.94 7.26
C LEU A 197 24.40 2.22 8.70
N PRO A 198 25.59 1.76 9.10
CA PRO A 198 26.25 2.15 10.35
C PRO A 198 26.41 3.67 10.43
N LEU A 199 26.30 4.25 11.64
CA LEU A 199 26.37 5.70 11.86
C LEU A 199 27.68 6.29 11.30
N GLU A 200 28.77 5.54 11.38
CA GLU A 200 30.10 5.92 10.92
C GLU A 200 30.16 6.08 9.39
N LEU A 201 29.29 5.40 8.64
CA LEU A 201 29.27 5.42 7.17
C LEU A 201 28.18 6.33 6.59
N ARG A 202 27.30 6.90 7.42
CA ARG A 202 26.22 7.79 6.97
C ARG A 202 26.72 9.16 6.48
N GLY A 203 27.92 9.59 6.89
CA GLY A 203 28.45 10.92 6.59
C GLY A 203 29.27 11.04 5.29
N ASP A 204 29.97 9.97 4.86
CA ASP A 204 30.89 10.02 3.71
C ASP A 204 30.22 9.68 2.36
N LEU A 205 29.03 9.08 2.40
CA LEU A 205 28.20 8.82 1.22
C LEU A 205 27.24 9.99 1.00
N GLY A 206 27.81 11.16 0.65
CA GLY A 206 27.15 12.41 0.27
C GLY A 206 25.69 12.59 0.70
N GLU A 207 25.46 13.41 1.74
CA GLU A 207 24.14 13.84 2.26
C GLU A 207 22.95 13.16 1.57
N LEU A 208 22.66 11.92 1.96
CA LEU A 208 21.33 11.38 1.69
C LEU A 208 20.35 12.34 2.37
N PRO A 209 19.37 12.92 1.65
CA PRO A 209 18.63 14.10 2.11
C PRO A 209 17.63 13.81 3.24
N PHE A 210 17.74 12.67 3.92
CA PHE A 210 16.75 12.16 4.86
C PHE A 210 17.43 11.78 6.20
N PRO A 211 17.43 12.66 7.21
CA PRO A 211 17.88 12.25 8.54
C PRO A 211 16.93 11.19 9.14
N CYS A 212 17.46 10.00 9.47
CA CYS A 212 16.72 8.95 10.21
C CYS A 212 16.30 9.55 11.58
N PRO A 213 14.99 9.61 11.92
CA PRO A 213 14.54 10.22 13.16
C PRO A 213 15.11 9.53 14.40
N ASP A 214 15.51 10.32 15.41
CA ASP A 214 15.98 9.79 16.69
C ASP A 214 14.93 8.85 17.31
N GLY A 215 15.33 7.59 17.56
CA GLY A 215 14.48 6.59 18.22
C GLY A 215 13.60 5.74 17.29
N PHE A 216 13.73 5.83 15.96
CA PHE A 216 13.04 4.91 15.04
C PHE A 216 13.63 3.49 15.11
N ASN A 217 12.85 2.52 15.59
CA ASN A 217 13.20 1.10 15.52
C ASN A 217 12.79 0.52 14.17
N SER A 218 13.75 0.41 13.25
CA SER A 218 13.52 -0.14 11.90
C SER A 218 13.16 -1.64 11.90
N CYS A 219 13.13 -2.31 13.05
CA CYS A 219 12.87 -3.74 13.20
C CYS A 219 13.77 -4.61 12.32
N PRO A 220 15.12 -4.47 12.38
CA PRO A 220 16.01 -5.28 11.57
C PRO A 220 15.97 -6.74 12.01
N ASP A 221 16.01 -7.66 11.06
CA ASP A 221 15.96 -9.11 11.30
C ASP A 221 17.17 -9.87 10.71
N VAL A 222 18.09 -9.14 10.10
CA VAL A 222 19.40 -9.60 9.61
C VAL A 222 20.46 -8.58 9.99
N CYS A 223 21.65 -9.05 10.38
CA CYS A 223 22.81 -8.20 10.61
C CYS A 223 24.00 -8.72 9.81
N PHE A 224 24.50 -7.91 8.87
CA PHE A 224 25.75 -8.20 8.17
C PHE A 224 26.90 -7.51 8.90
N ARG A 225 27.97 -8.25 9.19
CA ARG A 225 29.18 -7.69 9.80
C ARG A 225 30.30 -7.62 8.77
N VAL A 226 30.78 -6.42 8.48
CA VAL A 226 31.84 -6.16 7.47
C VAL A 226 32.85 -5.21 8.08
N GLU A 227 34.11 -5.61 8.14
CA GLU A 227 35.23 -4.82 8.68
C GLU A 227 34.94 -4.13 10.04
N GLY A 228 34.28 -4.87 10.94
CA GLY A 228 33.92 -4.36 12.27
C GLY A 228 32.64 -3.52 12.34
N CYS A 229 32.08 -3.13 11.18
CA CYS A 229 30.79 -2.43 11.09
C CYS A 229 29.62 -3.42 11.05
N SER A 230 28.48 -3.04 11.63
CA SER A 230 27.23 -3.83 11.63
C SER A 230 26.15 -3.14 10.80
N PHE A 231 25.71 -3.80 9.74
CA PHE A 231 24.65 -3.35 8.84
C PHE A 231 23.35 -4.05 9.22
N LEU A 232 22.37 -3.29 9.71
CA LEU A 232 21.11 -3.80 10.22
C LEU A 232 20.05 -3.81 9.11
N CYS A 233 19.83 -4.97 8.51
CA CYS A 233 19.01 -5.13 7.30
C CYS A 233 17.73 -5.92 7.58
N HIS A 234 16.92 -6.02 6.52
CA HIS A 234 15.66 -6.77 6.48
C HIS A 234 15.75 -7.86 5.40
N LYS A 235 15.19 -9.05 5.65
CA LYS A 235 15.11 -10.15 4.67
C LYS A 235 14.26 -9.81 3.44
#